data_AF-A0A845GRK8-F1
#
_entry.id   AF-A0A845GRK8-F1
#
_cell.length_a   1.000
_cell.length_b   1.000
_cell.length_c   1.000
_cell.angle_alpha   90.00
_cell.angle_beta   90.00
_cell.angle_gamma   90.00
#
_symmetry.space_group_name_H-M   'P 1'
#
loop_
_entity.id
_entity.type
_entity.pdbx_description
1 polymer ?
#
loop_
_entity_poly.entity_id
_entity_poly.type
_entity_poly.pdbx_seq_one_letter_code
_entity_poly.pdbx_strand_id
1 'polypeptide(L)'
;MKAPPAIANPDDKLRFDEILVRLDDCDWNAVVLARLLPQLQSHLPGAPLAKQLQWNAAVQGAWQKIEAQRDTCGEDLAFSLGTLAASTRCCQSALDYLNISLQWHGTHPATHHNLAVVYWRLARHAEADWQLRLALAASPDSPHGERQLATLAQWRKLCGMRLGTDQLHAQAKPGNVFLTLLGSHHAGALLQQQNAPDILAMVRLAPLHDMDDTRRWIDAHTAHRGKTAFGLIHADHGLVGVVVLQIKGKAALFHYWIGKEFRNCGYGRLALRLLKRVAIRRGIQHLFSAVFPGNVYSLAALDAAGFRRLAGVSEDGEDALPFHYLSIPSARNADPDGMLAVLNRVLKAANGCRAVKRDA
;
A
#
# COMPACT_ATOMS: atom_id res chain seq x y z
N MET A 1 26.48 -39.48 -0.13
CA MET A 1 25.21 -38.76 -0.43
C MET A 1 24.17 -39.25 0.56
N LYS A 2 23.53 -38.36 1.32
CA LYS A 2 22.31 -38.75 2.07
C LYS A 2 21.25 -39.13 1.04
N ALA A 3 20.49 -40.21 1.29
CA ALA A 3 19.34 -40.54 0.45
C ALA A 3 18.41 -39.31 0.40
N PRO A 4 17.84 -38.97 -0.78
CA PRO A 4 16.91 -37.85 -0.86
C PRO A 4 15.78 -38.08 0.14
N PRO A 5 15.40 -37.06 0.93
CA PRO A 5 14.32 -37.21 1.91
C PRO A 5 13.07 -37.73 1.21
N ALA A 6 12.44 -38.76 1.78
CA ALA A 6 11.24 -39.40 1.22
C ALA A 6 10.23 -38.31 0.87
N ILE A 7 9.83 -38.19 -0.40
CA ILE A 7 9.00 -37.06 -0.83
C ILE A 7 7.66 -37.14 -0.10
N ALA A 8 7.29 -36.05 0.58
CA ALA A 8 6.05 -36.00 1.34
C ALA A 8 4.86 -36.28 0.41
N ASN A 9 3.81 -36.91 0.95
CA ASN A 9 2.59 -37.12 0.18
C ASN A 9 2.00 -35.73 -0.10
N PRO A 10 1.76 -35.34 -1.37
CA PRO A 10 1.17 -34.03 -1.69
C PRO A 10 -0.19 -33.78 -1.01
N ASP A 11 -0.87 -34.84 -0.56
CA ASP A 11 -2.13 -34.76 0.18
C ASP A 11 -1.97 -34.40 1.67
N ASP A 12 -0.75 -34.43 2.21
CA ASP A 12 -0.47 -34.05 3.59
C ASP A 12 -0.68 -32.53 3.74
N LYS A 13 -1.69 -32.12 4.51
CA LYS A 13 -1.95 -30.71 4.81
C LYS A 13 -0.93 -30.18 5.82
N LEU A 14 0.16 -29.60 5.32
CA LEU A 14 1.21 -29.01 6.16
C LEU A 14 0.86 -27.58 6.55
N ARG A 15 1.14 -27.22 7.81
CA ARG A 15 1.11 -25.82 8.26
C ARG A 15 2.27 -25.06 7.62
N PHE A 16 2.14 -23.74 7.53
CA PHE A 16 3.17 -22.88 6.94
C PHE A 16 4.58 -23.10 7.56
N ASP A 17 4.68 -23.21 8.88
CA ASP A 17 5.97 -23.41 9.54
C ASP A 17 6.56 -24.80 9.24
N GLU A 18 5.72 -25.81 9.04
CA GLU A 18 6.14 -27.17 8.64
C GLU A 18 6.64 -27.20 7.19
N ILE A 19 6.01 -26.43 6.30
CA ILE A 19 6.49 -26.26 4.92
C ILE A 19 7.89 -25.63 4.92
N LEU A 20 8.12 -24.59 5.73
CA LEU A 20 9.45 -23.94 5.81
C LEU A 20 10.53 -24.90 6.32
N VAL A 21 10.27 -25.60 7.42
CA VAL A 21 11.21 -26.60 7.97
C VAL A 21 11.50 -27.67 6.92
N ARG A 22 10.48 -28.13 6.20
CA ARG A 22 10.63 -29.15 5.17
C ARG A 22 11.49 -28.68 3.99
N LEU A 23 11.33 -27.43 3.58
CA LEU A 23 12.16 -26.82 2.52
C LEU A 23 13.60 -26.65 2.99
N ASP A 24 13.83 -26.29 4.25
CA ASP A 24 15.17 -26.22 4.82
C ASP A 24 15.84 -27.60 4.88
N ASP A 25 15.13 -28.63 5.36
CA ASP A 25 15.60 -30.01 5.45
C ASP A 25 15.99 -30.61 4.08
N CYS A 26 15.34 -30.18 3.00
CA CYS A 26 15.65 -30.62 1.64
C CYS A 26 16.61 -29.69 0.89
N ASP A 27 17.25 -28.76 1.61
CA ASP A 27 18.13 -27.73 1.06
C ASP A 27 17.51 -26.95 -0.11
N TRP A 28 16.21 -26.63 0.03
CA TRP A 28 15.42 -25.91 -0.96
C TRP A 28 15.40 -26.56 -2.33
N ASN A 29 15.30 -27.90 -2.36
CA ASN A 29 15.15 -28.66 -3.61
C ASN A 29 13.95 -28.17 -4.43
N ALA A 30 14.19 -27.85 -5.71
CA ALA A 30 13.19 -27.24 -6.59
C ALA A 30 11.95 -28.12 -6.82
N VAL A 31 12.11 -29.45 -6.89
CA VAL A 31 11.01 -30.40 -7.05
C VAL A 31 10.13 -30.46 -5.80
N VAL A 32 10.75 -30.43 -4.61
CA VAL A 32 10.00 -30.38 -3.35
C VAL A 32 9.24 -29.05 -3.23
N LEU A 33 9.89 -27.94 -3.57
CA LEU A 33 9.25 -26.62 -3.59
C LEU A 33 8.04 -26.59 -4.55
N ALA A 34 8.20 -27.08 -5.78
CA ALA A 34 7.12 -27.17 -6.76
C ALA A 34 5.89 -27.92 -6.21
N ARG A 35 6.12 -29.06 -5.55
CA ARG A 35 5.03 -29.85 -4.92
C ARG A 35 4.34 -29.14 -3.77
N LEU A 36 5.05 -28.31 -3.01
CA LEU A 36 4.51 -27.59 -1.84
C LEU A 36 3.89 -26.22 -2.20
N LEU A 37 4.14 -25.70 -3.41
CA LEU A 37 3.64 -24.40 -3.85
C LEU A 37 2.12 -24.24 -3.77
N PRO A 38 1.28 -25.21 -4.17
CA PRO A 38 -0.17 -25.08 -4.04
C PRO A 38 -0.62 -24.86 -2.59
N GLN A 39 0.01 -25.53 -1.63
CA GLN A 39 -0.27 -25.33 -0.20
C GLN A 39 0.17 -23.92 0.24
N LEU A 40 1.36 -23.48 -0.16
CA LEU A 40 1.84 -22.11 0.10
C LEU A 40 0.92 -21.04 -0.48
N GLN A 41 0.42 -21.23 -1.71
CA GLN A 41 -0.53 -20.31 -2.35
C GLN A 41 -1.84 -20.18 -1.56
N SER A 42 -2.28 -21.24 -0.89
CA SER A 42 -3.47 -21.19 -0.04
C SER A 42 -3.24 -20.51 1.31
N HIS A 43 -2.05 -20.67 1.90
CA HIS A 43 -1.76 -20.20 3.26
C HIS A 43 -1.17 -18.79 3.31
N LEU A 44 -0.26 -18.48 2.39
CA LEU A 44 0.60 -17.32 2.51
C LEU A 44 -0.12 -15.97 2.33
N PRO A 45 -1.08 -15.81 1.39
CA PRO A 45 -1.77 -14.53 1.21
C PRO A 45 -2.56 -14.08 2.45
N GLY A 46 -3.03 -15.04 3.27
CA GLY A 46 -3.72 -14.77 4.54
C GLY A 46 -2.81 -14.71 5.76
N ALA A 47 -1.53 -15.08 5.62
CA ALA A 47 -0.59 -15.08 6.73
C ALA A 47 -0.21 -13.65 7.15
N PRO A 48 0.17 -13.42 8.43
CA PRO A 48 0.71 -12.13 8.86
C PRO A 48 1.87 -11.69 7.98
N LEU A 49 1.97 -10.38 7.70
CA LEU A 49 3.00 -9.85 6.79
C LEU A 49 4.42 -10.22 7.22
N ALA A 50 4.72 -10.31 8.52
CA ALA A 50 6.01 -10.80 9.00
C ALA A 50 6.37 -12.20 8.45
N LYS A 51 5.40 -13.12 8.38
CA LYS A 51 5.59 -14.45 7.79
C LYS A 51 5.75 -14.39 6.27
N GLN A 52 5.01 -13.50 5.59
CA GLN A 52 5.18 -13.28 4.14
C GLN A 52 6.58 -12.77 3.80
N LEU A 53 7.11 -11.82 4.59
CA LEU A 53 8.45 -11.28 4.43
C LEU A 53 9.53 -12.33 4.77
N GLN A 54 9.31 -13.13 5.81
CA GLN A 54 10.20 -14.25 6.16
C GLN A 54 10.27 -15.27 5.02
N TRP A 55 9.12 -15.68 4.47
CA TRP A 55 9.06 -16.53 3.28
C TRP A 55 9.87 -15.94 2.13
N ASN A 56 9.60 -14.68 1.79
CA ASN A 56 10.25 -14.03 0.66
C ASN A 56 11.77 -13.98 0.83
N ALA A 57 12.25 -13.62 2.03
CA ALA A 57 13.68 -13.62 2.34
C ALA A 57 14.29 -15.03 2.22
N ALA A 58 13.57 -16.06 2.65
CA ALA A 58 14.04 -17.44 2.56
C ALA A 58 14.14 -17.92 1.10
N VAL A 59 13.13 -17.64 0.26
CA VAL A 59 13.18 -17.92 -1.19
C VAL A 59 14.32 -17.16 -1.85
N GLN A 60 14.51 -15.87 -1.53
CA GLN A 60 15.60 -15.07 -2.07
C GLN A 60 16.97 -15.64 -1.68
N GLY A 61 17.15 -16.07 -0.43
CA GLY A 61 18.38 -16.71 0.04
C GLY A 61 18.65 -18.06 -0.62
N ALA A 62 17.61 -18.80 -0.97
CA ALA A 62 17.70 -20.09 -1.65
C ALA A 62 17.74 -20.00 -3.18
N TRP A 63 17.51 -18.81 -3.77
CA TRP A 63 17.24 -18.67 -5.19
C TRP A 63 18.32 -19.27 -6.09
N GLN A 64 19.60 -19.05 -5.78
CA GLN A 64 20.71 -19.60 -6.57
C GLN A 64 20.68 -21.14 -6.64
N LYS A 65 20.29 -21.80 -5.55
CA LYS A 65 20.16 -23.27 -5.48
C LYS A 65 18.97 -23.76 -6.28
N ILE A 66 17.85 -23.04 -6.19
CA ILE A 66 16.63 -23.32 -6.94
C ILE A 66 16.88 -23.17 -8.44
N GLU A 67 17.50 -22.07 -8.85
CA GLU A 67 17.85 -21.76 -10.23
C GLU A 67 18.79 -22.81 -10.84
N ALA A 68 19.79 -23.28 -10.09
CA ALA A 68 20.69 -24.35 -10.52
C ALA A 68 19.97 -25.68 -10.80
N GLN A 69 18.74 -25.85 -10.30
CA GLN A 69 17.91 -27.05 -10.46
C GLN A 69 16.74 -26.83 -11.43
N ARG A 70 16.66 -25.71 -12.15
CA ARG A 70 15.47 -25.33 -12.94
C ARG A 70 14.99 -26.42 -13.92
N ASP A 71 15.91 -27.09 -14.60
CA ASP A 71 15.59 -28.09 -15.62
C ASP A 71 15.02 -29.39 -15.01
N THR A 72 15.12 -29.57 -13.69
CA THR A 72 14.68 -30.78 -12.99
C THR A 72 13.20 -30.76 -12.58
N CYS A 73 12.60 -29.58 -12.45
CA CYS A 73 11.23 -29.46 -11.93
C CYS A 73 10.14 -29.59 -13.01
N GLY A 74 10.49 -29.44 -14.30
CA GLY A 74 9.55 -29.52 -15.43
C GLY A 74 8.48 -28.42 -15.47
N GLU A 75 8.43 -27.54 -14.47
CA GLU A 75 7.46 -26.47 -14.31
C GLU A 75 8.14 -25.09 -14.37
N ASP A 76 7.40 -24.04 -14.77
CA ASP A 76 7.88 -22.66 -14.64
C ASP A 76 7.78 -22.20 -13.18
N LEU A 77 8.78 -22.61 -12.39
CA LEU A 77 8.87 -22.29 -10.98
C LEU A 77 9.02 -20.77 -10.74
N ALA A 78 9.66 -20.05 -11.66
CA ALA A 78 9.79 -18.61 -11.59
C ALA A 78 8.42 -17.92 -11.72
N PHE A 79 7.57 -18.36 -12.64
CA PHE A 79 6.20 -17.87 -12.76
C PHE A 79 5.38 -18.13 -11.49
N SER A 80 5.48 -19.34 -10.93
CA SER A 80 4.73 -19.72 -9.74
C SER A 80 5.16 -18.92 -8.49
N LEU A 81 6.47 -18.74 -8.30
CA LEU A 81 7.01 -17.89 -7.24
C LEU A 81 6.69 -16.41 -7.46
N GLY A 82 6.73 -15.93 -8.71
CA GLY A 82 6.33 -14.57 -9.07
C GLY A 82 4.86 -14.29 -8.78
N THR A 83 3.99 -15.26 -9.08
CA THR A 83 2.55 -15.18 -8.77
C THR A 83 2.30 -15.18 -7.26
N LEU A 84 3.02 -16.02 -6.49
CA LEU A 84 2.94 -16.04 -5.04
C LEU A 84 3.50 -14.75 -4.41
N ALA A 85 4.61 -14.24 -4.92
CA ALA A 85 5.18 -12.96 -4.50
C ALA A 85 4.24 -11.79 -4.84
N ALA A 86 3.51 -11.87 -5.96
CA ALA A 86 2.52 -10.87 -6.35
C ALA A 86 1.26 -10.94 -5.47
N SER A 87 0.82 -12.12 -5.04
CA SER A 87 -0.33 -12.25 -4.12
C SER A 87 0.03 -11.84 -2.68
N THR A 88 1.32 -11.86 -2.36
CA THR A 88 1.89 -11.33 -1.11
C THR A 88 2.42 -9.91 -1.33
N ARG A 89 2.81 -9.23 -0.25
CA ARG A 89 3.27 -7.84 -0.32
C ARG A 89 4.76 -7.75 -0.67
N CYS A 90 5.22 -8.57 -1.62
CA CYS A 90 6.61 -8.74 -2.03
C CYS A 90 6.78 -8.32 -3.50
N CYS A 91 6.45 -7.06 -3.79
CA CYS A 91 6.31 -6.56 -5.17
C CYS A 91 7.60 -6.65 -5.97
N GLN A 92 8.77 -6.35 -5.38
CA GLN A 92 10.03 -6.42 -6.11
C GLN A 92 10.36 -7.85 -6.52
N SER A 93 10.27 -8.80 -5.59
CA SER A 93 10.48 -10.23 -5.86
C SER A 93 9.49 -10.77 -6.89
N ALA A 94 8.24 -10.29 -6.88
CA ALA A 94 7.27 -10.62 -7.91
C ALA A 94 7.73 -10.17 -9.30
N LEU A 95 8.21 -8.93 -9.43
CA LEU A 95 8.76 -8.43 -10.69
C LEU A 95 9.97 -9.25 -11.13
N ASP A 96 10.89 -9.56 -10.21
CA ASP A 96 12.11 -10.29 -10.50
C ASP A 96 11.79 -11.69 -11.05
N TYR A 97 10.99 -12.48 -10.33
CA TYR A 97 10.65 -13.84 -10.74
C TYR A 97 9.80 -13.91 -12.02
N LEU A 98 8.85 -12.98 -12.21
CA LEU A 98 8.07 -12.94 -13.45
C LEU A 98 8.92 -12.53 -14.66
N ASN A 99 9.89 -11.63 -14.50
CA ASN A 99 10.83 -11.32 -15.58
C ASN A 99 11.76 -12.51 -15.88
N ILE A 100 12.19 -13.25 -14.86
CA ILE A 100 12.98 -14.48 -15.04
C ILE A 100 12.18 -15.53 -15.82
N SER A 101 10.90 -15.72 -15.48
CA SER A 101 9.99 -16.60 -16.26
C SER A 101 9.97 -16.24 -17.74
N LEU A 102 9.83 -14.94 -18.07
CA LEU A 102 9.88 -14.48 -19.47
C LEU A 102 11.25 -14.72 -20.12
N GLN A 103 12.34 -14.58 -19.38
CA GLN A 103 13.69 -14.83 -19.90
C GLN A 103 13.92 -16.32 -20.22
N TRP A 104 13.39 -17.22 -19.40
CA TRP A 104 13.59 -18.67 -19.56
C TRP A 104 12.63 -19.30 -20.55
N HIS A 105 11.36 -18.88 -20.53
CA HIS A 105 10.28 -19.54 -21.27
C HIS A 105 9.70 -18.69 -22.41
N GLY A 106 10.17 -17.44 -22.57
CA GLY A 106 9.70 -16.53 -23.60
C GLY A 106 8.37 -15.85 -23.24
N THR A 107 7.72 -15.27 -24.26
CA THR A 107 6.48 -14.52 -24.11
C THR A 107 5.34 -15.40 -23.63
N HIS A 108 4.71 -15.03 -22.50
CA HIS A 108 3.55 -15.73 -21.96
C HIS A 108 2.47 -14.73 -21.46
N PRO A 109 1.21 -14.82 -21.93
CA PRO A 109 0.19 -13.80 -21.65
C PRO A 109 -0.11 -13.64 -20.16
N ALA A 110 -0.14 -14.74 -19.38
CA ALA A 110 -0.40 -14.67 -17.95
C ALA A 110 0.75 -14.00 -17.18
N THR A 111 1.99 -14.19 -17.64
CA THR A 111 3.18 -13.59 -17.01
C THR A 111 3.18 -12.07 -17.21
N HIS A 112 2.88 -11.62 -18.44
CA HIS A 112 2.69 -10.19 -18.74
C HIS A 112 1.52 -9.58 -17.95
N HIS A 113 0.40 -10.29 -17.83
CA HIS A 113 -0.73 -9.84 -17.01
C HIS A 113 -0.33 -9.67 -15.53
N ASN A 114 0.36 -10.65 -14.95
CA ASN A 114 0.81 -10.59 -13.56
C ASN A 114 1.81 -9.44 -13.35
N LEU A 115 2.75 -9.22 -14.28
CA LEU A 115 3.65 -8.06 -14.25
C LEU A 115 2.86 -6.76 -14.25
N ALA A 116 1.84 -6.64 -15.11
CA ALA A 116 1.03 -5.44 -15.16
C ALA A 116 0.30 -5.16 -13.85
N VAL A 117 -0.26 -6.19 -13.20
CA VAL A 117 -0.93 -6.06 -11.90
C VAL A 117 0.06 -5.56 -10.84
N VAL A 118 1.28 -6.09 -10.80
CA VAL A 118 2.31 -5.65 -9.85
C VAL A 118 2.73 -4.21 -10.14
N TYR A 119 3.00 -3.85 -11.40
CA TYR A 119 3.33 -2.48 -11.77
C TYR A 119 2.21 -1.49 -11.43
N TRP A 120 0.94 -1.88 -11.61
CA TRP A 120 -0.19 -1.04 -11.25
C TRP A 120 -0.26 -0.78 -9.74
N ARG A 121 -0.03 -1.80 -8.90
CA ARG A 121 0.06 -1.63 -7.44
C ARG A 121 1.22 -0.76 -6.98
N LEU A 122 2.26 -0.65 -7.80
CA LEU A 122 3.38 0.26 -7.59
C LEU A 122 3.15 1.64 -8.23
N ALA A 123 1.95 1.92 -8.75
CA ALA A 123 1.64 3.11 -9.56
C ALA A 123 2.63 3.37 -10.72
N ARG A 124 3.27 2.31 -11.22
CA ARG A 124 4.13 2.30 -12.42
C ARG A 124 3.22 2.09 -13.63
N HIS A 125 2.32 3.05 -13.85
CA HIS A 125 1.20 2.88 -14.76
C HIS A 125 1.61 2.78 -16.24
N ALA A 126 2.74 3.36 -16.62
CA ALA A 126 3.27 3.23 -17.98
C ALA A 126 3.75 1.79 -18.25
N GLU A 127 4.49 1.21 -17.31
CA GLU A 127 4.92 -0.19 -17.38
C GLU A 127 3.73 -1.16 -17.29
N ALA A 128 2.73 -0.87 -16.46
CA ALA A 128 1.51 -1.65 -16.40
C ALA A 128 0.76 -1.66 -17.74
N ASP A 129 0.62 -0.49 -18.39
CA ASP A 129 -0.02 -0.37 -19.71
C ASP A 129 0.75 -1.16 -20.78
N TRP A 130 2.07 -1.02 -20.80
CA TRP A 130 2.93 -1.76 -21.71
C TRP A 130 2.76 -3.29 -21.56
N GLN A 131 2.81 -3.79 -20.32
CA GLN A 131 2.67 -5.21 -20.03
C GLN A 131 1.28 -5.74 -20.37
N LEU A 132 0.20 -4.98 -20.13
CA LEU A 132 -1.14 -5.37 -20.56
C LEU A 132 -1.27 -5.47 -22.09
N ARG A 133 -0.61 -4.57 -22.84
CA ARG A 133 -0.60 -4.65 -24.31
C ARG A 133 0.14 -5.88 -24.80
N LEU A 134 1.25 -6.25 -24.16
CA LEU A 134 1.95 -7.50 -24.49
C LEU A 134 1.09 -8.73 -24.18
N ALA A 135 0.39 -8.74 -23.04
CA ALA A 135 -0.54 -9.81 -22.69
C ALA A 135 -1.67 -9.95 -23.72
N LEU A 136 -2.26 -8.82 -24.16
CA LEU A 136 -3.32 -8.79 -25.17
C LEU A 136 -2.81 -9.18 -26.56
N ALA A 137 -1.60 -8.77 -26.94
CA ALA A 137 -0.98 -9.18 -28.21
C ALA A 137 -0.76 -10.70 -28.27
N ALA A 138 -0.40 -11.33 -27.14
CA ALA A 138 -0.25 -12.77 -27.02
C ALA A 138 -1.60 -13.52 -26.87
N SER A 139 -2.68 -12.85 -26.52
CA SER A 139 -4.04 -13.42 -26.41
C SER A 139 -5.10 -12.38 -26.83
N PRO A 140 -5.29 -12.14 -28.14
CA PRO A 140 -6.12 -11.04 -28.66
C PRO A 140 -7.59 -11.14 -28.26
N ASP A 141 -8.12 -12.36 -28.14
CA ASP A 141 -9.53 -12.63 -27.88
C ASP A 141 -9.87 -12.59 -26.38
N SER A 142 -9.15 -11.78 -25.58
CA SER A 142 -9.38 -11.64 -24.14
C SER A 142 -10.11 -10.34 -23.80
N PRO A 143 -11.47 -10.34 -23.66
CA PRO A 143 -12.24 -9.19 -23.19
C PRO A 143 -11.80 -8.67 -21.81
N HIS A 144 -11.03 -9.46 -21.06
CA HIS A 144 -10.48 -9.04 -19.78
C HIS A 144 -9.33 -8.04 -19.96
N GLY A 145 -8.42 -8.28 -20.91
CA GLY A 145 -7.28 -7.41 -21.17
C GLY A 145 -7.68 -6.00 -21.61
N GLU A 146 -8.63 -5.89 -22.53
CA GLU A 146 -9.14 -4.60 -22.99
C GLU A 146 -9.80 -3.78 -21.87
N ARG A 147 -10.63 -4.42 -21.04
CA ARG A 147 -11.25 -3.76 -19.89
C ARG A 147 -10.22 -3.28 -18.87
N GLN A 148 -9.16 -4.04 -18.63
CA GLN A 148 -8.07 -3.62 -17.74
C GLN A 148 -7.30 -2.42 -18.30
N LEU A 149 -6.97 -2.41 -19.60
CA LEU A 149 -6.35 -1.25 -20.26
C LEU A 149 -7.21 0.00 -20.16
N ALA A 150 -8.51 -0.12 -20.45
CA ALA A 150 -9.45 0.98 -20.32
C ALA A 150 -9.52 1.51 -18.87
N THR A 151 -9.56 0.60 -17.90
CA THR A 151 -9.58 0.95 -16.47
C THR A 151 -8.30 1.67 -16.04
N LEU A 152 -7.13 1.16 -16.46
CA LEU A 152 -5.84 1.78 -16.17
C LEU A 152 -5.73 3.18 -16.81
N ALA A 153 -6.19 3.34 -18.05
CA ALA A 153 -6.19 4.64 -18.72
C ALA A 153 -7.07 5.67 -18.00
N GLN A 154 -8.27 5.27 -17.56
CA GLN A 154 -9.15 6.11 -16.74
C GLN A 154 -8.48 6.48 -15.40
N TRP A 155 -7.83 5.50 -14.76
CA TRP A 155 -7.11 5.71 -13.51
C TRP A 155 -5.95 6.70 -13.64
N ARG A 156 -5.15 6.59 -14.70
CA ARG A 156 -4.06 7.54 -15.01
C ARG A 156 -4.58 8.95 -15.21
N LYS A 157 -5.70 9.12 -15.93
CA LYS A 157 -6.35 10.42 -16.09
C LYS A 157 -6.77 11.01 -14.74
N LEU A 158 -7.30 10.17 -13.84
CA LEU A 158 -7.67 10.60 -12.50
C LEU A 158 -6.44 10.99 -11.66
N CYS A 159 -5.36 10.23 -11.73
CA CYS A 159 -4.08 10.57 -11.08
C CYS A 159 -3.53 11.91 -11.59
N GLY A 160 -3.53 12.12 -12.91
CA GLY A 160 -3.17 13.39 -13.53
C GLY A 160 -4.03 14.55 -13.02
N MET A 161 -5.35 14.38 -12.97
CA MET A 161 -6.27 15.43 -12.50
C MET A 161 -6.08 15.76 -11.01
N ARG A 162 -5.92 14.76 -10.15
CA ARG A 162 -5.94 14.94 -8.70
C ARG A 162 -4.53 15.18 -8.13
N LEU A 163 -3.53 14.47 -8.61
CA LEU A 163 -2.17 14.50 -8.08
C LEU A 163 -1.18 15.24 -9.00
N GLY A 164 -1.53 15.39 -10.28
CA GLY A 164 -0.66 15.94 -11.32
C GLY A 164 0.40 14.96 -11.83
N THR A 165 0.38 13.71 -11.34
CA THR A 165 1.34 12.65 -11.67
C THR A 165 0.81 11.31 -11.16
N ASP A 166 1.35 10.21 -11.66
CA ASP A 166 1.08 8.86 -11.14
C ASP A 166 1.77 8.63 -9.78
N GLN A 167 2.96 9.20 -9.59
CA GLN A 167 3.76 9.06 -8.37
C GLN A 167 4.33 10.40 -7.92
N LEU A 168 4.00 10.79 -6.69
CA LEU A 168 4.62 11.93 -6.03
C LEU A 168 5.75 11.46 -5.12
N HIS A 169 6.99 11.80 -5.49
CA HIS A 169 8.19 11.50 -4.70
C HIS A 169 8.47 12.60 -3.68
N ALA A 170 9.20 12.27 -2.61
CA ALA A 170 9.53 13.24 -1.55
C ALA A 170 10.62 14.22 -1.98
N GLN A 171 11.59 13.74 -2.75
CA GLN A 171 12.72 14.51 -3.30
C GLN A 171 12.66 14.53 -4.83
N ALA A 172 13.65 15.17 -5.46
CA ALA A 172 13.81 15.18 -6.92
C ALA A 172 14.32 13.83 -7.43
N LYS A 173 15.23 13.18 -6.68
CA LYS A 173 15.57 11.77 -6.93
C LYS A 173 14.42 10.89 -6.44
N PRO A 174 13.99 9.89 -7.23
CA PRO A 174 13.02 8.91 -6.78
C PRO A 174 13.54 8.24 -5.51
N GLY A 175 12.75 8.29 -4.44
CA GLY A 175 13.00 7.48 -3.26
C GLY A 175 12.23 6.17 -3.37
N ASN A 176 12.51 5.23 -2.48
CA ASN A 176 11.77 3.97 -2.42
C ASN A 176 10.33 4.15 -1.92
N VAL A 177 9.96 5.35 -1.46
CA VAL A 177 8.61 5.66 -0.99
C VAL A 177 8.05 6.89 -1.69
N PHE A 178 6.84 6.74 -2.19
CA PHE A 178 6.09 7.78 -2.90
C PHE A 178 4.62 7.73 -2.54
N LEU A 179 3.90 8.78 -2.93
CA LEU A 179 2.47 8.93 -2.72
C LEU A 179 1.75 8.84 -4.07
N THR A 180 0.67 8.06 -4.14
CA THR A 180 -0.20 7.92 -5.32
C THR A 180 -1.67 7.96 -4.89
N LEU A 181 -2.62 8.04 -5.82
CA LEU A 181 -4.03 7.86 -5.48
C LEU A 181 -4.28 6.43 -5.00
N LEU A 182 -5.04 6.30 -3.91
CA LEU A 182 -5.43 4.99 -3.43
C LEU A 182 -6.55 4.42 -4.32
N GLY A 183 -6.23 3.45 -5.17
CA GLY A 183 -7.20 2.74 -6.01
C GLY A 183 -7.55 1.32 -5.55
N SER A 184 -8.58 0.74 -6.18
CA SER A 184 -9.12 -0.60 -5.86
C SER A 184 -8.11 -1.74 -5.97
N HIS A 185 -7.05 -1.58 -6.79
CA HIS A 185 -5.92 -2.50 -6.87
C HIS A 185 -5.10 -2.58 -5.58
N HIS A 186 -5.27 -1.63 -4.65
CA HIS A 186 -4.67 -1.67 -3.32
C HIS A 186 -5.56 -2.30 -2.24
N ALA A 187 -6.79 -2.72 -2.57
CA ALA A 187 -7.77 -3.16 -1.59
C ALA A 187 -7.26 -4.29 -0.67
N GLY A 188 -6.56 -5.29 -1.21
CA GLY A 188 -6.02 -6.39 -0.40
C GLY A 188 -5.02 -5.93 0.66
N ALA A 189 -4.11 -5.05 0.29
CA ALA A 189 -3.13 -4.49 1.22
C ALA A 189 -3.79 -3.56 2.25
N LEU A 190 -4.82 -2.80 1.84
CA LEU A 190 -5.58 -1.94 2.74
C LEU A 190 -6.36 -2.75 3.78
N LEU A 191 -7.08 -3.79 3.35
CA LEU A 191 -7.86 -4.66 4.22
C LEU A 191 -6.99 -5.26 5.33
N GLN A 192 -5.81 -5.77 4.97
CA GLN A 192 -4.85 -6.33 5.92
C GLN A 192 -4.33 -5.30 6.92
N GLN A 193 -4.04 -4.06 6.47
CA GLN A 193 -3.52 -3.03 7.36
C GLN A 193 -4.59 -2.47 8.30
N GLN A 194 -5.74 -2.07 7.75
CA GLN A 194 -6.75 -1.33 8.52
C GLN A 194 -7.34 -2.18 9.63
N ASN A 195 -7.47 -3.49 9.45
CA ASN A 195 -8.05 -4.38 10.46
C ASN A 195 -7.14 -4.64 11.68
N ALA A 196 -5.95 -4.04 11.74
CA ALA A 196 -5.14 -4.05 12.96
C ALA A 196 -5.89 -3.27 14.07
N PRO A 197 -6.20 -3.87 15.23
CA PRO A 197 -7.06 -3.26 16.25
C PRO A 197 -6.57 -1.90 16.75
N ASP A 198 -5.24 -1.74 16.83
CA ASP A 198 -4.61 -0.50 17.23
C ASP A 198 -4.76 0.61 16.18
N ILE A 199 -4.77 0.29 14.87
CA ILE A 199 -5.07 1.24 13.80
C ILE A 199 -6.53 1.68 13.86
N LEU A 200 -7.48 0.74 14.00
CA LEU A 200 -8.91 1.07 14.13
C LEU A 200 -9.16 2.01 15.30
N ALA A 201 -8.56 1.71 16.46
CA ALA A 201 -8.66 2.56 17.65
C ALA A 201 -8.07 3.96 17.41
N MET A 202 -6.89 4.05 16.80
CA MET A 202 -6.18 5.33 16.61
C MET A 202 -6.76 6.22 15.50
N VAL A 203 -7.45 5.67 14.51
CA VAL A 203 -8.02 6.45 13.38
C VAL A 203 -9.53 6.58 13.49
N ARG A 204 -10.18 5.88 14.44
CA ARG A 204 -11.64 5.82 14.62
C ARG A 204 -12.38 5.44 13.33
N LEU A 205 -11.81 4.49 12.59
CA LEU A 205 -12.44 3.96 11.37
C LEU A 205 -13.26 2.71 11.71
N ALA A 206 -14.33 2.50 10.96
CA ALA A 206 -15.01 1.21 10.97
C ALA A 206 -14.06 0.11 10.42
N PRO A 207 -14.11 -1.11 10.97
CA PRO A 207 -13.40 -2.24 10.38
C PRO A 207 -13.88 -2.50 8.95
N LEU A 208 -12.98 -2.98 8.09
CA LEU A 208 -13.33 -3.43 6.76
C LEU A 208 -13.57 -4.94 6.82
N HIS A 209 -14.70 -5.41 6.32
CA HIS A 209 -15.07 -6.81 6.52
C HIS A 209 -14.44 -7.74 5.48
N ASP A 210 -14.42 -7.30 4.23
CA ASP A 210 -13.96 -8.10 3.11
C ASP A 210 -13.38 -7.22 1.97
N MET A 211 -12.99 -7.88 0.88
CA MET A 211 -12.41 -7.23 -0.29
C MET A 211 -13.38 -6.28 -1.00
N ASP A 212 -14.66 -6.61 -1.08
CA ASP A 212 -15.65 -5.80 -1.77
C ASP A 212 -16.05 -4.59 -0.94
N ASP A 213 -16.14 -4.74 0.37
CA ASP A 213 -16.30 -3.65 1.32
C ASP A 213 -15.13 -2.67 1.24
N THR A 214 -13.91 -3.19 1.17
CA THR A 214 -12.71 -2.39 1.00
C THR A 214 -12.72 -1.62 -0.32
N ARG A 215 -13.15 -2.25 -1.42
CA ARG A 215 -13.29 -1.58 -2.73
C ARG A 215 -14.34 -0.47 -2.68
N ARG A 216 -15.51 -0.74 -2.10
CA ARG A 216 -16.57 0.28 -1.92
C ARG A 216 -16.07 1.46 -1.09
N TRP A 217 -15.31 1.20 -0.02
CA TRP A 217 -14.70 2.26 0.78
C TRP A 217 -13.75 3.12 -0.07
N ILE A 218 -12.88 2.51 -0.88
CA ILE A 218 -11.96 3.23 -1.77
C ILE A 218 -12.73 4.04 -2.81
N ASP A 219 -13.74 3.46 -3.45
CA ASP A 219 -14.54 4.09 -4.49
C ASP A 219 -15.30 5.31 -3.95
N ALA A 220 -15.87 5.21 -2.74
CA ALA A 220 -16.53 6.33 -2.06
C ALA A 220 -15.57 7.50 -1.81
N HIS A 221 -14.33 7.22 -1.40
CA HIS A 221 -13.30 8.24 -1.21
C HIS A 221 -12.81 8.86 -2.52
N THR A 222 -12.81 8.07 -3.59
CA THR A 222 -12.38 8.48 -4.93
C THR A 222 -13.42 9.38 -5.60
N ALA A 223 -14.71 9.05 -5.45
CA ALA A 223 -15.83 9.79 -6.03
C ALA A 223 -16.05 11.15 -5.36
N HIS A 224 -15.71 11.29 -4.07
CA HIS A 224 -15.97 12.52 -3.33
C HIS A 224 -15.06 13.68 -3.77
N ARG A 225 -15.63 14.77 -4.32
CA ARG A 225 -14.84 15.88 -4.90
C ARG A 225 -13.91 16.58 -3.89
N GLY A 226 -14.34 16.71 -2.64
CA GLY A 226 -13.57 17.36 -1.57
C GLY A 226 -12.70 16.41 -0.73
N LYS A 227 -12.66 15.12 -1.03
CA LYS A 227 -11.88 14.13 -0.26
C LYS A 227 -10.95 13.40 -1.23
N THR A 228 -9.76 13.04 -0.78
CA THR A 228 -8.83 12.24 -1.59
C THR A 228 -8.08 11.31 -0.66
N ALA A 229 -8.19 10.01 -0.92
CA ALA A 229 -7.36 9.01 -0.26
C ALA A 229 -6.11 8.76 -1.12
N PHE A 230 -4.96 8.71 -0.46
CA PHE A 230 -3.68 8.46 -1.08
C PHE A 230 -3.05 7.22 -0.46
N GLY A 231 -2.44 6.40 -1.30
CA GLY A 231 -1.57 5.31 -0.87
C GLY A 231 -0.15 5.82 -0.70
N LEU A 232 0.47 5.50 0.42
CA LEU A 232 1.91 5.59 0.61
C LEU A 232 2.51 4.26 0.15
N ILE A 233 3.25 4.27 -0.96
CA ILE A 233 3.73 3.06 -1.61
C ILE A 233 5.23 2.94 -1.42
N HIS A 234 5.69 1.76 -0.99
CA HIS A 234 7.09 1.36 -1.02
C HIS A 234 7.37 0.55 -2.30
N ALA A 235 8.49 0.80 -2.96
CA ALA A 235 8.88 0.11 -4.19
C ALA A 235 8.89 -1.43 -4.03
N ASP A 236 9.39 -1.90 -2.89
CA ASP A 236 9.52 -3.35 -2.64
C ASP A 236 8.27 -4.00 -2.03
N HIS A 237 7.46 -3.22 -1.28
CA HIS A 237 6.40 -3.77 -0.42
C HIS A 237 4.97 -3.34 -0.81
N GLY A 238 4.83 -2.51 -1.85
CA GLY A 238 3.56 -1.92 -2.24
C GLY A 238 3.03 -0.94 -1.18
N LEU A 239 1.72 -0.88 -1.01
CA LEU A 239 1.06 0.03 -0.07
C LEU A 239 1.56 -0.18 1.37
N VAL A 240 2.26 0.77 2.00
CA VAL A 240 2.74 0.72 3.40
C VAL A 240 1.94 1.60 4.36
N GLY A 241 1.08 2.48 3.85
CA GLY A 241 0.22 3.33 4.64
C GLY A 241 -0.76 4.12 3.80
N VAL A 242 -1.64 4.87 4.45
CA VAL A 242 -2.67 5.67 3.78
C VAL A 242 -2.69 7.07 4.36
N VAL A 243 -2.90 8.07 3.50
CA VAL A 243 -3.16 9.45 3.88
C VAL A 243 -4.49 9.87 3.26
N VAL A 244 -5.42 10.36 4.07
CA VAL A 244 -6.71 10.86 3.60
C VAL A 244 -6.75 12.37 3.82
N LEU A 245 -6.96 13.12 2.75
CA LEU A 245 -7.01 14.57 2.75
C LEU A 245 -8.40 15.05 2.37
N GLN A 246 -8.98 15.90 3.22
CA GLN A 246 -10.26 16.55 2.97
C GLN A 246 -10.05 18.05 2.80
N ILE A 247 -10.42 18.59 1.65
CA ILE A 247 -10.14 19.96 1.22
C ILE A 247 -11.41 20.80 1.24
N LYS A 248 -11.32 21.99 1.83
CA LYS A 248 -12.33 23.04 1.76
C LYS A 248 -11.66 24.40 1.55
N GLY A 249 -11.81 24.94 0.33
CA GLY A 249 -11.14 26.18 -0.07
C GLY A 249 -9.62 26.01 0.00
N LYS A 250 -8.94 26.89 0.76
CA LYS A 250 -7.49 26.85 0.97
C LYS A 250 -7.07 26.10 2.24
N ALA A 251 -7.98 25.36 2.86
CA ALA A 251 -7.72 24.61 4.07
C ALA A 251 -8.04 23.13 3.86
N ALA A 252 -7.35 22.26 4.60
CA ALA A 252 -7.64 20.84 4.57
C ALA A 252 -7.41 20.17 5.93
N LEU A 253 -8.26 19.20 6.23
CA LEU A 253 -8.12 18.27 7.34
C LEU A 253 -7.53 16.97 6.79
N PHE A 254 -6.60 16.35 7.51
CA PHE A 254 -6.11 15.04 7.15
C PHE A 254 -5.99 14.10 8.34
N HIS A 255 -6.05 12.82 8.03
CA HIS A 255 -5.63 11.73 8.90
C HIS A 255 -4.79 10.76 8.09
N TYR A 256 -3.95 9.99 8.77
CA TYR A 256 -3.09 9.01 8.14
C TYR A 256 -2.78 7.87 9.09
N TRP A 257 -2.36 6.74 8.53
CA TRP A 257 -1.79 5.65 9.29
C TRP A 257 -0.72 4.93 8.47
N ILE A 258 0.17 4.26 9.20
CA ILE A 258 1.20 3.39 8.64
C ILE A 258 0.90 1.97 9.12
N GLY A 259 0.95 1.00 8.21
CA GLY A 259 0.77 -0.42 8.54
C GLY A 259 1.71 -0.82 9.68
N LYS A 260 1.23 -1.69 10.58
CA LYS A 260 1.91 -2.03 11.84
C LYS A 260 3.37 -2.45 11.62
N GLU A 261 3.62 -3.19 10.56
CA GLU A 261 4.92 -3.75 10.19
C GLU A 261 5.90 -2.72 9.62
N PHE A 262 5.41 -1.52 9.28
CA PHE A 262 6.21 -0.44 8.67
C PHE A 262 6.38 0.75 9.61
N ARG A 263 5.95 0.63 10.87
CA ARG A 263 6.18 1.64 11.90
C ARG A 263 7.66 1.68 12.28
N ASN A 264 8.09 2.79 12.88
CA ASN A 264 9.49 3.03 13.25
C ASN A 264 10.51 3.10 12.08
N CYS A 265 10.07 2.94 10.84
CA CYS A 265 10.90 3.11 9.63
C CYS A 265 10.94 4.57 9.10
N GLY A 266 10.40 5.54 9.86
CA GLY A 266 10.36 6.95 9.45
C GLY A 266 9.29 7.29 8.40
N TYR A 267 8.46 6.34 7.98
CA TYR A 267 7.45 6.57 6.94
C TYR A 267 6.36 7.59 7.32
N GLY A 268 6.03 7.76 8.61
CA GLY A 268 5.12 8.83 9.04
C GLY A 268 5.66 10.23 8.69
N ARG A 269 6.95 10.47 8.93
CA ARG A 269 7.62 11.73 8.56
C ARG A 269 7.65 11.93 7.04
N LEU A 270 7.89 10.85 6.29
CA LEU A 270 7.86 10.87 4.82
C LEU A 270 6.47 11.17 4.28
N ALA A 271 5.42 10.56 4.85
CA ALA A 271 4.03 10.80 4.48
C ALA A 271 3.66 12.28 4.65
N LEU A 272 4.03 12.90 5.78
CA LEU A 272 3.77 14.33 6.01
C LEU A 272 4.55 15.23 5.05
N ARG A 273 5.81 14.89 4.72
CA ARG A 273 6.60 15.62 3.72
C ARG A 273 5.94 15.56 2.34
N LEU A 274 5.48 14.39 1.94
CA LEU A 274 4.75 14.17 0.68
C LEU A 274 3.41 14.93 0.68
N LEU A 275 2.67 14.88 1.79
CA LEU A 275 1.41 15.60 1.94
C LEU A 275 1.59 17.12 1.81
N LYS A 276 2.66 17.70 2.37
CA LYS A 276 2.98 19.12 2.17
C LYS A 276 3.17 19.46 0.69
N ARG A 277 3.83 18.59 -0.08
CA ARG A 277 3.97 18.78 -1.54
C ARG A 277 2.63 18.72 -2.26
N VAL A 278 1.74 17.80 -1.87
CA VAL A 278 0.35 17.77 -2.37
C VAL A 278 -0.36 19.09 -2.05
N ALA A 279 -0.23 19.57 -0.82
CA ALA A 279 -0.86 20.81 -0.36
C ALA A 279 -0.39 22.04 -1.16
N ILE A 280 0.93 22.20 -1.36
CA ILE A 280 1.50 23.27 -2.18
C ILE A 280 0.96 23.22 -3.60
N ARG A 281 0.98 22.04 -4.25
CA ARG A 281 0.48 21.86 -5.62
C ARG A 281 -1.01 22.16 -5.77
N ARG A 282 -1.80 21.93 -4.71
CA ARG A 282 -3.25 22.20 -4.69
C ARG A 282 -3.60 23.59 -4.15
N GLY A 283 -2.62 24.44 -3.87
CA GLY A 283 -2.87 25.79 -3.31
C GLY A 283 -3.49 25.77 -1.91
N ILE A 284 -3.31 24.68 -1.16
CA ILE A 284 -3.75 24.56 0.24
C ILE A 284 -2.76 25.34 1.10
N GLN A 285 -3.31 26.24 1.92
CA GLN A 285 -2.57 27.12 2.83
C GLN A 285 -2.60 26.66 4.28
N HIS A 286 -3.58 25.83 4.65
CA HIS A 286 -3.78 25.40 6.03
C HIS A 286 -4.00 23.88 6.07
N LEU A 287 -3.16 23.16 6.82
CA LEU A 287 -3.33 21.74 7.11
C LEU A 287 -3.68 21.56 8.58
N PHE A 288 -4.70 20.76 8.85
CA PHE A 288 -5.15 20.41 10.19
C PHE A 288 -5.15 18.88 10.37
N SER A 289 -4.89 18.43 11.58
CA SER A 289 -5.07 17.03 11.98
C SER A 289 -5.43 16.93 13.46
N ALA A 290 -6.24 15.97 13.83
CA ALA A 290 -6.57 15.65 15.22
C ALA A 290 -5.83 14.37 15.61
N VAL A 291 -5.17 14.36 16.77
CA VAL A 291 -4.33 13.23 17.20
C VAL A 291 -4.57 12.93 18.68
N PHE A 292 -4.71 11.65 19.01
CA PHE A 292 -4.80 11.19 20.39
C PHE A 292 -3.57 11.62 21.21
N PRO A 293 -3.73 12.14 22.44
CA PRO A 293 -2.60 12.53 23.29
C PRO A 293 -1.59 11.40 23.54
N GLY A 294 -2.04 10.14 23.57
CA GLY A 294 -1.18 8.96 23.72
C GLY A 294 -0.48 8.49 22.44
N ASN A 295 -0.80 9.06 21.26
CA ASN A 295 -0.19 8.64 19.99
C ASN A 295 1.16 9.33 19.77
N VAL A 296 2.16 8.89 20.54
CA VAL A 296 3.52 9.43 20.55
C VAL A 296 4.17 9.44 19.17
N TYR A 297 3.88 8.45 18.32
CA TYR A 297 4.45 8.34 16.98
C TYR A 297 3.92 9.44 16.05
N SER A 298 2.60 9.65 16.04
CA SER A 298 1.98 10.70 15.23
C SER A 298 2.37 12.09 15.72
N LEU A 299 2.42 12.30 17.03
CA LEU A 299 2.85 13.57 17.63
C LEU A 299 4.29 13.91 17.24
N ALA A 300 5.22 12.96 17.38
CA ALA A 300 6.62 13.14 16.98
C ALA A 300 6.78 13.38 15.47
N ALA A 301 5.94 12.76 14.63
CA ALA A 301 5.95 13.00 13.19
C ALA A 301 5.41 14.40 12.83
N LEU A 302 4.32 14.83 13.47
CA LEU A 302 3.72 16.15 13.29
C LEU A 302 4.70 17.26 13.72
N ASP A 303 5.31 17.12 14.89
CA ASP A 303 6.31 18.06 15.42
C ASP A 303 7.52 18.18 14.49
N ALA A 304 8.08 17.04 14.05
CA ALA A 304 9.17 17.04 13.06
C ALA A 304 8.75 17.63 11.70
N ALA A 305 7.46 17.63 11.39
CA ALA A 305 6.89 18.29 10.22
C ALA A 305 6.48 19.75 10.50
N GLY A 306 6.81 20.33 11.66
CA GLY A 306 6.54 21.73 12.00
C GLY A 306 5.06 22.04 12.26
N PHE A 307 4.23 21.03 12.51
CA PHE A 307 2.88 21.27 13.02
C PHE A 307 2.94 21.77 14.46
N ARG A 308 2.01 22.64 14.83
CA ARG A 308 1.86 23.15 16.19
C ARG A 308 0.49 22.77 16.72
N ARG A 309 0.39 22.48 18.02
CA ARG A 309 -0.90 22.27 18.69
C ARG A 309 -1.68 23.59 18.72
N LEU A 310 -2.98 23.55 18.41
CA LEU A 310 -3.89 24.67 18.60
C LEU A 310 -4.35 24.68 20.07
N ALA A 311 -3.97 25.73 20.81
CA ALA A 311 -4.27 25.84 22.24
C ALA A 311 -5.78 25.97 22.48
N GLY A 312 -6.30 25.15 23.40
CA GLY A 312 -7.72 25.15 23.76
C GLY A 312 -8.67 24.67 22.66
N VAL A 313 -8.18 24.06 21.58
CA VAL A 313 -9.01 23.62 20.44
C VAL A 313 -8.99 22.10 20.36
N SER A 314 -10.12 21.46 20.68
CA SER A 314 -10.30 20.01 20.62
C SER A 314 -11.69 19.62 20.10
N GLU A 315 -11.82 18.38 19.61
CA GLU A 315 -13.14 17.84 19.26
C GLU A 315 -14.09 17.85 20.47
N ASP A 316 -15.40 18.06 20.24
CA ASP A 316 -16.39 17.95 21.32
C ASP A 316 -16.59 16.48 21.78
N GLY A 317 -16.42 16.22 23.08
CA GLY A 317 -16.78 14.93 23.72
C GLY A 317 -15.78 14.47 24.79
N GLU A 318 -16.09 13.34 25.45
CA GLU A 318 -15.21 12.74 26.48
C GLU A 318 -13.83 12.34 25.92
N ASP A 319 -13.74 12.05 24.63
CA ASP A 319 -12.50 11.74 23.92
C ASP A 319 -12.02 12.90 23.02
N ALA A 320 -12.08 14.14 23.54
CA ALA A 320 -11.69 15.34 22.82
C ALA A 320 -10.26 15.26 22.25
N LEU A 321 -10.12 15.23 20.92
CA LEU A 321 -8.81 15.17 20.27
C LEU A 321 -8.23 16.57 20.07
N PRO A 322 -7.01 16.86 20.55
CA PRO A 322 -6.36 18.13 20.28
C PRO A 322 -6.02 18.28 18.80
N PHE A 323 -6.32 19.46 18.25
CA PHE A 323 -5.97 19.79 16.87
C PHE A 323 -4.53 20.30 16.75
N HIS A 324 -3.90 19.91 15.64
CA HIS A 324 -2.59 20.35 15.21
C HIS A 324 -2.72 21.05 13.86
N TYR A 325 -1.89 22.07 13.64
CA TYR A 325 -1.99 22.97 12.50
C TYR A 325 -0.62 23.24 11.86
N LEU A 326 -0.62 23.40 10.54
CA LEU A 326 0.51 23.87 9.74
C LEU A 326 0.05 24.86 8.67
N SER A 327 0.80 25.97 8.52
CA SER A 327 0.63 26.96 7.45
C SER A 327 1.55 26.73 6.25
N ILE A 328 1.06 26.97 5.02
CA ILE A 328 1.76 26.77 3.75
C ILE A 328 1.52 27.97 2.79
N PRO A 329 2.55 28.65 2.25
CA PRO A 329 3.96 28.58 2.66
C PRO A 329 4.12 29.10 4.10
N SER A 330 5.24 28.81 4.75
CA SER A 330 5.48 29.03 6.19
C SER A 330 5.55 30.50 6.65
N ALA A 331 4.69 31.38 6.13
CA ALA A 331 4.71 32.82 6.34
C ALA A 331 3.50 33.32 7.17
N ARG A 332 3.87 34.04 8.23
CA ARG A 332 3.08 34.71 9.30
C ARG A 332 2.29 33.78 10.21
N ASN A 333 2.54 33.94 11.52
CA ASN A 333 1.69 33.39 12.58
C ASN A 333 0.25 33.83 12.29
N ALA A 334 -0.58 32.88 11.91
CA ALA A 334 -2.00 33.14 11.80
C ALA A 334 -2.57 33.27 13.22
N ASP A 335 -3.40 34.29 13.42
CA ASP A 335 -4.18 34.48 14.64
C ASP A 335 -4.94 33.18 14.99
N PRO A 336 -4.79 32.62 16.21
CA PRO A 336 -5.49 31.41 16.64
C PRO A 336 -7.00 31.46 16.43
N ASP A 337 -7.64 32.61 16.63
CA ASP A 337 -9.08 32.77 16.43
C ASP A 337 -9.46 32.71 14.96
N GLY A 338 -8.68 33.36 14.10
CA GLY A 338 -8.75 33.18 12.65
C GLY A 338 -8.64 31.71 12.24
N MET A 339 -7.69 30.96 12.83
CA MET A 339 -7.49 29.54 12.52
C MET A 339 -8.63 28.65 12.98
N LEU A 340 -9.23 28.94 14.14
CA LEU A 340 -10.42 28.23 14.62
C LEU A 340 -11.60 28.41 13.66
N ALA A 341 -11.82 29.62 13.15
CA ALA A 341 -12.85 29.88 12.15
C ALA A 341 -12.58 29.12 10.83
N VAL A 342 -11.32 29.01 10.40
CA VAL A 342 -10.94 28.18 9.24
C VAL A 342 -11.24 26.71 9.52
N LEU A 343 -10.80 26.18 10.66
CA LEU A 343 -11.00 24.79 11.05
C LEU A 343 -12.49 24.42 11.09
N ASN A 344 -13.32 25.24 11.74
CA ASN A 344 -14.77 25.01 11.82
C ASN A 344 -15.44 24.96 10.44
N ARG A 345 -14.97 25.75 9.46
CA ARG A 345 -15.45 25.65 8.08
C ARG A 345 -15.07 24.32 7.40
N VAL A 346 -13.88 23.80 7.70
CA VAL A 346 -13.43 22.49 7.18
C VAL A 346 -14.24 21.37 7.83
N LEU A 347 -14.42 21.40 9.15
CA LEU A 347 -15.15 20.37 9.91
C LEU A 347 -16.64 20.34 9.53
N LYS A 348 -17.28 21.51 9.36
CA LYS A 348 -18.66 21.58 8.85
C LYS A 348 -18.82 20.95 7.47
N ALA A 349 -17.79 21.03 6.63
CA ALA A 349 -17.78 20.37 5.32
C ALA A 349 -17.43 18.88 5.38
N ALA A 350 -16.95 18.38 6.52
CA ALA A 350 -16.59 16.99 6.76
C ALA A 350 -17.76 16.05 7.02
N ASN A 351 -19.00 16.56 7.04
CA ASN A 351 -20.25 15.79 7.16
C ASN A 351 -20.17 14.65 8.20
N GLY A 352 -19.55 14.92 9.36
CA GLY A 352 -19.32 13.91 10.38
C GLY A 352 -18.42 14.33 11.54
N CYS A 353 -17.65 15.42 11.42
CA CYS A 353 -16.92 15.96 12.57
C CYS A 353 -17.84 16.85 13.41
N ARG A 354 -17.84 16.62 14.73
CA ARG A 354 -18.55 17.45 15.71
C ARG A 354 -18.01 18.88 15.69
N ALA A 355 -18.81 19.81 16.19
CA ALA A 355 -18.34 21.17 16.43
C ALA A 355 -17.10 21.14 17.34
N VAL A 356 -16.32 22.21 17.29
CA VAL A 356 -15.13 22.38 18.11
C VAL A 356 -15.35 23.61 18.97
N LYS A 357 -15.20 23.45 20.27
CA LYS A 357 -15.24 24.55 21.24
C LYS A 357 -13.83 24.93 21.66
N ARG A 358 -13.69 26.18 22.09
CA ARG A 358 -12.50 26.65 22.79
C ARG A 358 -12.69 26.31 24.26
N ASP A 359 -11.75 25.58 24.87
CA ASP A 359 -11.72 25.44 26.32
C ASP A 359 -11.48 26.83 26.92
N ALA A 360 -12.34 27.21 27.87
CA ALA A 360 -12.37 28.55 28.47
C ALA A 360 -11.10 28.87 29.25
#